data_AF-A0A7C7QDW4-F1
#
_entry.id   AF-A0A7C7QDW4-F1
#
_cell.length_a   1.000
_cell.length_b   1.000
_cell.length_c   1.000
_cell.angle_alpha   90.00
_cell.angle_beta   90.00
_cell.angle_gamma   90.00
#
_symmetry.space_group_name_H-M   'P 1'
#
loop_
_entity.id
_entity.type
_entity.pdbx_description
1 polymer ?
#
loop_
_entity_poly.entity_id
_entity_poly.type
_entity_poly.pdbx_seq_one_letter_code
_entity_poly.pdbx_strand_id
1 'polypeptide(L)'
;LGVSPKKLTDENHAKVKSLFDRWHISFDNYTRTEAPIHVEFVKEFYMKVYRNGYVFAREEELPYCPTCKRFLPDRFVQGICPRCGYPGAYGDQCPTCGAPLDPRELINPYCTICSSTPGIRATKHWYFDLPQFADKLEKYVRDNPRLPENARNFSLKLIREGLKPRSLTRDITWGIPAPFPGAQDKTIYVWMEAVLGYISATIEYFRLKGEEEKWRDFWFNGARVIFFIGKDNIPFHTIILPALLMASGEDYELPWTVSSTEFLMFEGKKFSKSQRIGIWIDEALEIFPVDYWRYTLLSIRPEIRDTNFTWEIFLEKVNSDLNDTIGNFIHRALTFLCRYFGCQVPRPPVLDDYDKRMLEDVGMAREEFDRFLGQMRIQQAVQMVAELARKANKYFNDKEPWKTINDRKNETAATLHVSLQVVAALSTMLEPLIPETAKAVRRTLNLSLPEALKGVPEGLKVRRPQPLFRKISQEEVRGKLKGEVEMVEVTPEDIARLGLKVAKVVGVEEVPKARKLYKLKLDLGGGVVKQTVAGLKEYYKSEELLGKLVVVVSNMKPTRLMGLESEVMLLAAVEEGKVSIIVPEKPVKLGSEIY
;
A
#
# COMPACT_ATOMS: atom_id res chain seq x y z
N LEU A 1 13.98 20.10 -3.96
CA LEU A 1 15.00 19.15 -4.48
C LEU A 1 15.96 19.80 -5.48
N GLY A 2 15.56 20.81 -6.25
CA GLY A 2 16.50 21.52 -7.15
C GLY A 2 17.06 20.68 -8.30
N VAL A 3 16.40 19.55 -8.63
CA VAL A 3 16.77 18.64 -9.71
C VAL A 3 15.71 18.66 -10.81
N SER A 4 16.09 18.31 -12.04
CA SER A 4 15.14 18.17 -13.14
C SER A 4 14.16 17.02 -12.88
N PRO A 5 12.91 17.09 -13.41
CA PRO A 5 11.96 15.98 -13.31
C PRO A 5 12.54 14.66 -13.83
N LYS A 6 13.24 14.71 -14.97
CA LYS A 6 13.92 13.55 -15.55
C LYS A 6 14.87 12.85 -14.59
N LYS A 7 15.78 13.62 -13.97
CA LYS A 7 16.76 13.07 -13.02
C LYS A 7 16.06 12.38 -11.86
N LEU A 8 15.02 13.03 -11.31
CA LEU A 8 14.24 12.47 -10.20
C LEU A 8 13.50 11.19 -10.60
N THR A 9 12.91 11.13 -11.80
CA THR A 9 12.20 9.93 -12.27
C THR A 9 13.16 8.80 -12.62
N ASP A 10 14.33 9.10 -13.17
CA ASP A 10 15.39 8.13 -13.47
C ASP A 10 15.90 7.46 -12.18
N GLU A 11 16.22 8.25 -11.16
CA GLU A 11 16.67 7.76 -9.84
C GLU A 11 15.59 6.91 -9.16
N ASN A 12 14.33 7.37 -9.14
CA ASN A 12 13.24 6.62 -8.53
C ASN A 12 12.91 5.34 -9.29
N HIS A 13 12.92 5.36 -10.63
CA HIS A 13 12.67 4.16 -11.42
C HIS A 13 13.74 3.10 -11.16
N ALA A 14 15.02 3.49 -11.11
CA ALA A 14 16.11 2.57 -10.78
C ALA A 14 15.96 1.99 -9.35
N LYS A 15 15.64 2.85 -8.37
CA LYS A 15 15.38 2.41 -6.99
C LYS A 15 14.23 1.40 -6.92
N VAL A 16 13.09 1.72 -7.53
CA VAL A 16 11.90 0.88 -7.51
C VAL A 16 12.14 -0.45 -8.25
N LYS A 17 12.84 -0.44 -9.38
CA LYS A 17 13.21 -1.67 -10.10
C LYS A 17 14.02 -2.62 -9.22
N SER A 18 15.07 -2.09 -8.59
CA SER A 18 15.91 -2.86 -7.66
C SER A 18 15.09 -3.45 -6.50
N LEU A 19 14.12 -2.68 -5.99
CA LEU A 19 13.21 -3.16 -4.95
C LEU A 19 12.30 -4.29 -5.44
N PHE A 20 11.76 -4.20 -6.66
CA PHE A 20 10.96 -5.29 -7.24
C PHE A 20 11.77 -6.57 -7.41
N ASP A 21 13.04 -6.48 -7.83
CA ASP A 21 13.94 -7.63 -7.93
C ASP A 21 14.18 -8.26 -6.55
N ARG A 22 14.48 -7.44 -5.52
CA ARG A 22 14.66 -7.91 -4.13
C ARG A 22 13.39 -8.50 -3.51
N TRP A 23 12.22 -8.04 -3.97
CA TRP A 23 10.91 -8.56 -3.55
C TRP A 23 10.45 -9.79 -4.33
N HIS A 24 11.26 -10.27 -5.28
CA HIS A 24 10.91 -11.35 -6.21
C HIS A 24 9.61 -11.08 -6.97
N ILE A 25 9.45 -9.84 -7.46
CA ILE A 25 8.39 -9.49 -8.38
C ILE A 25 8.92 -9.69 -9.80
N SER A 26 8.55 -10.81 -10.41
CA SER A 26 9.05 -11.28 -11.70
C SER A 26 8.32 -10.63 -12.88
N PHE A 27 8.52 -9.33 -13.11
CA PHE A 27 7.97 -8.67 -14.30
C PHE A 27 8.71 -9.13 -15.57
N ASP A 28 7.96 -9.51 -16.60
CA ASP A 28 8.51 -9.71 -17.95
C ASP A 28 9.05 -8.42 -18.56
N ASN A 29 8.34 -7.32 -18.35
CA ASN A 29 8.79 -5.98 -18.69
C ASN A 29 8.41 -4.99 -17.57
N TYR A 30 9.42 -4.31 -17.01
CA TYR A 30 9.22 -3.18 -16.11
C TYR A 30 9.79 -1.92 -16.74
N THR A 31 8.89 -1.04 -17.19
CA THR A 31 9.22 0.14 -17.99
C THR A 31 8.62 1.43 -17.40
N ARG A 32 8.60 2.51 -18.17
CA ARG A 32 8.15 3.84 -17.76
C ARG A 32 7.38 4.54 -18.88
N THR A 33 6.44 5.41 -18.52
CA THR A 33 5.65 6.21 -19.47
C THR A 33 6.42 7.39 -20.09
N GLU A 34 7.70 7.57 -19.75
CA GLU A 34 8.59 8.48 -20.49
C GLU A 34 9.30 7.77 -21.66
N ALA A 35 9.14 6.44 -21.80
CA ALA A 35 9.85 5.69 -22.84
C ALA A 35 9.40 6.17 -24.24
N PRO A 36 10.33 6.29 -25.22
CA PRO A 36 9.99 6.78 -26.56
C PRO A 36 8.83 6.04 -27.23
N ILE A 37 8.78 4.71 -27.07
CA ILE A 37 7.70 3.85 -27.54
C ILE A 37 6.32 4.27 -26.99
N HIS A 38 6.25 4.63 -25.71
CA HIS A 38 5.01 5.07 -25.09
C HIS A 38 4.60 6.45 -25.63
N VAL A 39 5.56 7.37 -25.75
CA VAL A 39 5.31 8.71 -26.31
C VAL A 39 4.79 8.63 -27.75
N GLU A 40 5.38 7.77 -28.57
CA GLU A 40 4.97 7.48 -29.94
C GLU A 40 3.56 6.90 -29.97
N PHE A 41 3.34 5.78 -29.25
CA PHE A 41 2.06 5.10 -29.18
C PHE A 41 0.92 6.02 -28.74
N VAL A 42 1.11 6.79 -27.66
CA VAL A 42 0.08 7.69 -27.13
C VAL A 42 -0.28 8.78 -28.13
N LYS A 43 0.69 9.35 -28.83
CA LYS A 43 0.43 10.37 -29.86
C LYS A 43 -0.40 9.80 -31.00
N GLU A 44 -0.03 8.62 -31.50
CA GLU A 44 -0.76 7.95 -32.57
C GLU A 44 -2.17 7.55 -32.14
N PHE A 45 -2.29 6.94 -30.95
CA PHE A 45 -3.55 6.53 -30.35
C PHE A 45 -4.51 7.70 -30.21
N TYR A 46 -4.06 8.83 -29.64
CA TYR A 46 -4.94 9.99 -29.49
C TYR A 46 -5.27 10.68 -30.80
N MET A 47 -4.38 10.66 -31.80
CA MET A 47 -4.75 11.13 -33.14
C MET A 47 -5.82 10.25 -33.79
N LYS A 48 -5.82 8.93 -33.53
CA LYS A 48 -6.89 8.03 -33.95
C LYS A 48 -8.21 8.38 -33.27
N VAL A 49 -8.21 8.52 -31.95
CA VAL A 49 -9.39 8.93 -31.16
C VAL A 49 -9.92 10.31 -31.60
N TYR A 50 -9.03 11.25 -31.94
CA TYR A 50 -9.38 12.56 -32.48
C TYR A 50 -10.06 12.46 -33.85
N ARG A 51 -9.49 11.68 -34.79
CA ARG A 51 -10.05 11.46 -36.13
C ARG A 51 -11.40 10.75 -36.08
N ASN A 52 -11.62 9.91 -35.07
CA ASN A 52 -12.90 9.25 -34.83
C ASN A 52 -13.97 10.18 -34.22
N GLY A 53 -13.65 11.45 -33.97
CA GLY A 53 -14.63 12.47 -33.54
C GLY A 53 -14.90 12.50 -32.02
N TYR A 54 -14.11 11.80 -31.20
CA TYR A 54 -14.31 11.73 -29.75
C TYR A 54 -13.50 12.76 -28.96
N VAL A 55 -12.81 13.67 -29.64
CA VAL A 55 -12.04 14.74 -29.01
C VAL A 55 -12.53 16.10 -29.53
N PHE A 56 -12.89 16.99 -28.60
CA PHE A 56 -13.26 18.36 -28.92
C PHE A 56 -12.49 19.35 -28.05
N ALA A 57 -12.40 20.61 -28.48
CA ALA A 57 -11.72 21.66 -27.72
C ALA A 57 -12.71 22.58 -27.00
N ARG A 58 -12.34 23.09 -25.83
CA ARG A 58 -13.04 24.15 -25.08
C ARG A 58 -12.05 25.19 -24.61
N GLU A 59 -12.49 26.44 -24.55
CA GLU A 59 -11.76 27.51 -23.88
C GLU A 59 -12.23 27.63 -22.44
N GLU A 60 -11.28 27.83 -21.54
CA GLU A 60 -11.49 27.92 -20.10
C GLU A 60 -10.68 29.07 -19.53
N GLU A 61 -11.25 29.74 -18.55
CA GLU A 61 -10.59 30.80 -17.82
C GLU A 61 -10.03 30.24 -16.51
N LEU A 62 -8.70 30.14 -16.44
CA LEU A 62 -8.00 29.57 -15.29
C LEU A 62 -7.09 30.60 -14.63
N PRO A 63 -6.83 30.48 -13.31
CA PRO A 63 -5.82 31.28 -12.63
C PRO A 63 -4.44 31.06 -13.25
N TYR A 64 -3.72 32.14 -13.52
CA TYR A 64 -2.39 32.18 -14.10
C TYR A 64 -1.45 33.02 -13.23
N CYS A 65 -0.33 32.43 -12.83
CA CYS A 65 0.71 33.12 -12.10
C CYS A 65 1.67 33.81 -13.08
N PRO A 66 1.76 35.16 -13.10
CA PRO A 66 2.68 35.87 -13.99
C PRO A 66 4.15 35.62 -13.64
N THR A 67 4.46 35.43 -12.35
CA THR A 67 5.82 35.18 -11.86
C THR A 67 6.31 33.78 -12.18
N CYS A 68 5.49 32.75 -11.87
CA CYS A 68 5.82 31.36 -12.20
C CYS A 68 5.59 31.02 -13.68
N LYS A 69 4.98 31.93 -14.45
CA LYS A 69 4.62 31.78 -15.87
C LYS A 69 3.87 30.47 -16.15
N ARG A 70 2.83 30.19 -15.36
CA ARG A 70 2.01 28.97 -15.49
C ARG A 70 0.59 29.15 -14.98
N PHE A 71 -0.31 28.33 -15.50
CA PHE A 71 -1.63 28.13 -14.92
C PHE A 71 -1.52 27.42 -13.57
N LEU A 72 -2.37 27.79 -12.63
CA LEU A 72 -2.42 27.25 -11.28
C LEU A 72 -3.65 26.35 -11.13
N PRO A 73 -3.47 25.03 -10.93
CA PRO A 73 -4.50 24.18 -10.36
C PRO A 73 -5.02 24.76 -9.03
N ASP A 74 -6.27 24.48 -8.69
CA ASP A 74 -6.99 25.04 -7.55
C ASP A 74 -6.20 24.96 -6.23
N ARG A 75 -5.52 23.83 -5.98
CA ARG A 75 -4.67 23.61 -4.79
C ARG A 75 -3.49 24.58 -4.65
N PHE A 76 -3.07 25.21 -5.75
CA PHE A 76 -1.98 26.19 -5.78
C PHE A 76 -2.48 27.63 -5.77
N VAL A 77 -3.80 27.82 -5.62
CA VAL A 77 -4.43 29.11 -5.36
C VAL A 77 -4.97 29.08 -3.94
N GLN A 78 -4.54 30.02 -3.12
CA GLN A 78 -5.12 30.24 -1.80
C GLN A 78 -5.57 31.68 -1.66
N GLY A 79 -6.55 31.92 -0.79
CA GLY A 79 -7.04 33.26 -0.52
C GLY A 79 -8.02 33.28 0.64
N ILE A 80 -8.67 34.42 0.81
CA ILE A 80 -9.71 34.61 1.81
C ILE A 80 -11.03 34.00 1.30
N CYS A 81 -11.64 33.13 2.10
CA CYS A 81 -12.92 32.53 1.79
C CYS A 81 -14.02 33.61 1.69
N PRO A 82 -14.75 33.71 0.56
CA PRO A 82 -15.82 34.69 0.41
C PRO A 82 -17.04 34.40 1.30
N ARG A 83 -17.15 33.17 1.84
CA ARG A 83 -18.29 32.74 2.66
C ARG A 83 -18.09 33.01 4.16
N CYS A 84 -16.90 32.71 4.70
CA CYS A 84 -16.64 32.78 6.14
C CYS A 84 -15.44 33.66 6.52
N GLY A 85 -14.74 34.26 5.55
CA GLY A 85 -13.59 35.13 5.81
C GLY A 85 -12.30 34.41 6.21
N TYR A 86 -12.24 33.07 6.14
CA TYR A 86 -11.01 32.33 6.47
C TYR A 86 -9.88 32.65 5.47
N PRO A 87 -8.70 33.15 5.92
CA PRO A 87 -7.67 33.70 5.02
C PRO A 87 -6.82 32.68 4.24
N GLY A 88 -6.98 31.39 4.49
CA GLY A 88 -6.20 30.32 3.86
C GLY A 88 -7.04 29.30 3.10
N ALA A 89 -8.19 29.71 2.55
CA ALA A 89 -9.04 28.82 1.78
C ALA A 89 -8.35 28.43 0.47
N TYR A 90 -8.47 27.16 0.09
CA TYR A 90 -7.96 26.66 -1.19
C TYR A 90 -8.95 27.00 -2.30
N GLY A 91 -8.47 27.02 -3.54
CA GLY A 91 -9.28 27.33 -4.72
C GLY A 91 -10.49 26.41 -4.90
N ASP A 92 -10.44 25.18 -4.39
CA ASP A 92 -11.48 24.15 -4.52
C ASP A 92 -12.35 24.01 -3.27
N GLN A 93 -11.80 24.26 -2.08
CA GLN A 93 -12.54 24.10 -0.83
C GLN A 93 -12.00 24.97 0.31
N CYS A 94 -12.92 25.52 1.12
CA CYS A 94 -12.57 26.14 2.39
C CYS A 94 -12.39 25.09 3.51
N PRO A 95 -11.23 24.99 4.17
CA PRO A 95 -11.01 24.01 5.23
C PRO A 95 -11.78 24.32 6.53
N THR A 96 -12.29 25.54 6.69
CA THR A 96 -13.03 25.95 7.89
C THR A 96 -14.53 25.72 7.77
N CYS A 97 -15.16 26.21 6.70
CA CYS A 97 -16.61 26.07 6.52
C CYS A 97 -17.01 24.91 5.59
N GLY A 98 -16.05 24.24 4.95
CA GLY A 98 -16.29 23.11 4.05
C GLY A 98 -16.90 23.47 2.70
N ALA A 99 -17.19 24.75 2.45
CA ALA A 99 -17.81 25.21 1.20
C ALA A 99 -16.92 24.87 0.00
N PRO A 100 -17.48 24.27 -1.08
CA PRO A 100 -16.78 24.17 -2.35
C PRO A 100 -16.59 25.59 -2.91
N LEU A 101 -15.42 25.85 -3.45
CA LEU A 101 -15.04 27.15 -3.99
C LEU A 101 -14.60 27.01 -5.44
N ASP A 102 -14.70 28.12 -6.16
CA ASP A 102 -13.99 28.33 -7.41
C ASP A 102 -12.82 29.29 -7.12
N PRO A 103 -11.60 29.05 -7.65
CA PRO A 103 -10.46 29.93 -7.39
C PRO A 103 -10.71 31.39 -7.75
N ARG A 104 -11.64 31.64 -8.69
CA ARG A 104 -12.06 32.99 -9.13
C ARG A 104 -12.88 33.73 -8.07
N GLU A 105 -13.49 33.01 -7.12
CA GLU A 105 -14.30 33.59 -6.04
C GLU A 105 -13.47 33.95 -4.80
N LEU A 106 -12.21 33.52 -4.74
CA LEU A 106 -11.33 33.83 -3.60
C LEU A 106 -11.04 35.33 -3.53
N ILE A 107 -11.15 35.89 -2.32
CA ILE A 107 -10.77 37.27 -2.05
C ILE A 107 -9.25 37.31 -1.80
N ASN A 108 -8.54 38.23 -2.45
CA ASN A 108 -7.07 38.33 -2.39
C ASN A 108 -6.36 37.00 -2.66
N PRO A 109 -6.57 36.38 -3.84
CA PRO A 109 -5.92 35.13 -4.16
C PRO A 109 -4.40 35.35 -4.28
N TYR A 110 -3.63 34.35 -3.90
CA TYR A 110 -2.19 34.29 -4.08
C TYR A 110 -1.75 32.88 -4.50
N CYS A 111 -0.66 32.84 -5.25
CA CYS A 111 0.01 31.62 -5.66
C CYS A 111 0.73 30.99 -4.46
N THR A 112 0.45 29.73 -4.10
CA THR A 112 1.14 29.09 -2.96
C THR A 112 2.61 28.78 -3.21
N ILE A 113 3.08 28.91 -4.47
CA ILE A 113 4.47 28.64 -4.87
C ILE A 113 5.36 29.88 -4.65
N CYS A 114 4.87 31.07 -5.00
CA CYS A 114 5.68 32.30 -5.01
C CYS A 114 4.98 33.51 -4.39
N SER A 115 3.80 33.32 -3.80
CA SER A 115 3.00 34.33 -3.10
C SER A 115 2.51 35.52 -3.95
N SER A 116 2.72 35.52 -5.26
CA SER A 116 2.19 36.57 -6.14
C SER A 116 0.70 36.39 -6.40
N THR A 117 -0.02 37.48 -6.67
CA THR A 117 -1.43 37.45 -7.08
C THR A 117 -1.58 36.82 -8.46
N PRO A 118 -2.37 35.73 -8.61
CA PRO A 118 -2.69 35.17 -9.90
C PRO A 118 -3.70 36.05 -10.64
N GLY A 119 -3.50 36.24 -11.94
CA GLY A 119 -4.53 36.79 -12.83
C GLY A 119 -5.40 35.69 -13.42
N ILE A 120 -6.48 36.04 -14.10
CA ILE A 120 -7.28 35.07 -14.87
C ILE A 120 -6.83 35.14 -16.34
N ARG A 121 -6.63 33.98 -16.97
CA ARG A 121 -6.26 33.90 -18.39
C ARG A 121 -7.04 32.79 -19.08
N ALA A 122 -7.52 33.08 -20.29
CA ALA A 122 -8.13 32.07 -21.14
C ALA A 122 -7.09 31.07 -21.66
N THR A 123 -7.44 29.79 -21.67
CA THR A 123 -6.62 28.70 -22.18
C THR A 123 -7.50 27.67 -22.87
N LYS A 124 -6.97 27.06 -23.93
CA LYS A 124 -7.69 26.04 -24.70
C LYS A 124 -7.29 24.65 -24.24
N HIS A 125 -8.27 23.81 -23.92
CA HIS A 125 -8.08 22.40 -23.57
C HIS A 125 -8.83 21.48 -24.52
N TRP A 126 -8.28 20.29 -24.73
CA TRP A 126 -8.93 19.21 -25.48
C TRP A 126 -9.55 18.25 -24.49
N TYR A 127 -10.74 17.76 -24.82
CA TYR A 127 -11.58 16.94 -23.99
C TYR A 127 -11.94 15.65 -24.71
N PHE A 128 -11.85 14.53 -24.00
CA PHE A 128 -12.41 13.26 -24.42
C PHE A 128 -13.90 13.23 -24.10
N ASP A 129 -14.72 12.94 -25.11
CA ASP A 129 -16.17 12.85 -24.99
C ASP A 129 -16.62 11.50 -24.38
N LEU A 130 -16.17 11.26 -23.15
CA LEU A 130 -16.54 10.11 -22.34
C LEU A 130 -18.08 9.83 -22.27
N PRO A 131 -18.97 10.84 -22.19
CA PRO A 131 -20.41 10.61 -22.20
C PRO A 131 -20.92 9.72 -23.34
N GLN A 132 -20.33 9.79 -24.54
CA GLN A 132 -20.76 8.99 -25.70
C GLN A 132 -20.59 7.47 -25.50
N PHE A 133 -19.81 7.04 -24.50
CA PHE A 133 -19.53 5.64 -24.23
C PHE A 133 -20.38 5.06 -23.09
N ALA A 134 -21.25 5.85 -22.45
CA ALA A 134 -22.00 5.45 -21.26
C ALA A 134 -22.74 4.11 -21.43
N ASP A 135 -23.53 3.95 -22.50
CA ASP A 135 -24.33 2.74 -22.73
C ASP A 135 -23.45 1.50 -22.98
N LYS A 136 -22.38 1.66 -23.78
CA LYS A 136 -21.43 0.57 -24.08
C LYS A 136 -20.67 0.14 -22.82
N LEU A 137 -20.26 1.09 -22.00
CA LEU A 137 -19.60 0.85 -20.72
C LEU A 137 -20.55 0.18 -19.73
N GLU A 138 -21.80 0.64 -19.64
CA GLU A 138 -22.79 0.03 -18.76
C GLU A 138 -23.01 -1.43 -19.12
N LYS A 139 -23.18 -1.71 -20.41
CA LYS A 139 -23.31 -3.08 -20.92
C LYS A 139 -22.07 -3.92 -20.58
N TYR A 140 -20.87 -3.43 -20.88
CA TYR A 140 -19.62 -4.11 -20.54
C TYR A 140 -19.52 -4.44 -19.04
N VAL A 141 -19.76 -3.46 -18.17
CA VAL A 141 -19.65 -3.66 -16.71
C VAL A 141 -20.73 -4.60 -16.19
N ARG A 142 -21.96 -4.48 -16.67
CA ARG A 142 -23.10 -5.31 -16.23
C ARG A 142 -22.94 -6.76 -16.67
N ASP A 143 -22.56 -6.97 -17.92
CA ASP A 143 -22.53 -8.30 -18.55
C ASP A 143 -21.23 -9.06 -18.24
N ASN A 144 -20.18 -8.41 -17.74
CA ASN A 144 -18.92 -9.08 -17.36
C ASN A 144 -19.06 -9.76 -15.98
N PRO A 145 -19.17 -11.11 -15.87
CA PRO A 145 -19.32 -11.81 -14.60
C PRO A 145 -18.03 -11.88 -13.78
N ARG A 146 -16.88 -11.50 -14.35
CA ARG A 146 -15.55 -11.64 -13.74
C ARG A 146 -15.12 -10.38 -12.99
N LEU A 147 -15.80 -9.24 -13.17
CA LEU A 147 -15.55 -8.06 -12.36
C LEU A 147 -15.97 -8.31 -10.91
N PRO A 148 -15.10 -8.01 -9.92
CA PRO A 148 -15.47 -8.01 -8.52
C PRO A 148 -16.68 -7.11 -8.24
N GLU A 149 -17.47 -7.45 -7.21
CA GLU A 149 -18.69 -6.72 -6.88
C GLU A 149 -18.43 -5.25 -6.54
N ASN A 150 -17.35 -4.94 -5.82
CA ASN A 150 -16.97 -3.55 -5.50
C ASN A 150 -16.69 -2.74 -6.78
N ALA A 151 -15.90 -3.29 -7.71
CA ALA A 151 -15.60 -2.66 -8.99
C ALA A 151 -16.86 -2.47 -9.85
N ARG A 152 -17.72 -3.50 -9.94
CA ARG A 152 -18.97 -3.44 -10.70
C ARG A 152 -19.92 -2.38 -10.15
N ASN A 153 -20.22 -2.45 -8.84
CA ASN A 153 -21.20 -1.57 -8.20
C ASN A 153 -20.75 -0.11 -8.24
N PHE A 154 -19.46 0.15 -7.98
CA PHE A 154 -18.88 1.48 -8.06
C PHE A 154 -18.97 2.06 -9.48
N SER A 155 -18.63 1.25 -10.49
CA SER A 155 -18.65 1.68 -11.89
C SER A 155 -20.07 1.96 -12.38
N LEU A 156 -21.03 1.07 -12.11
CA LEU A 156 -22.43 1.27 -12.48
C LEU A 156 -23.05 2.48 -11.77
N LYS A 157 -22.62 2.81 -10.56
CA LYS A 157 -23.04 4.02 -9.86
C LYS A 157 -22.55 5.27 -10.60
N LEU A 158 -21.25 5.33 -10.92
CA LEU A 158 -20.66 6.47 -11.65
C LEU A 158 -21.30 6.68 -13.03
N ILE A 159 -21.62 5.60 -13.74
CA ILE A 159 -22.29 5.68 -15.05
C ILE A 159 -23.71 6.27 -14.88
N ARG A 160 -24.47 5.79 -13.89
CA ARG A 160 -25.83 6.29 -13.59
C ARG A 160 -25.86 7.75 -13.15
N GLU A 161 -24.82 8.23 -12.47
CA GLU A 161 -24.68 9.65 -12.09
C GLU A 161 -24.42 10.58 -13.28
N GLY A 162 -24.09 10.02 -14.45
CA GLY A 162 -23.80 10.76 -15.67
C GLY A 162 -22.30 11.01 -15.85
N LEU A 163 -21.70 10.32 -16.82
CA LEU A 163 -20.31 10.56 -17.19
C LEU A 163 -20.15 11.96 -17.78
N LYS A 164 -19.05 12.64 -17.42
CA LYS A 164 -18.71 13.98 -17.93
C LYS A 164 -17.49 13.91 -18.86
N PRO A 165 -17.38 14.82 -19.85
CA PRO A 165 -16.17 14.92 -20.65
C PRO A 165 -14.92 15.09 -19.78
N ARG A 166 -13.81 14.47 -20.19
CA ARG A 166 -12.56 14.48 -19.42
C ARG A 166 -11.49 15.24 -20.16
N SER A 167 -10.88 16.23 -19.50
CA SER A 167 -9.79 16.99 -20.11
C SER A 167 -8.59 16.09 -20.38
N LEU A 168 -8.20 16.02 -21.66
CA LEU A 168 -7.05 15.28 -22.18
C LEU A 168 -5.75 16.05 -22.07
N THR A 169 -5.78 17.38 -21.92
CA THR A 169 -4.56 18.20 -21.95
C THR A 169 -4.31 18.98 -20.67
N ARG A 170 -3.05 19.32 -20.42
CA ARG A 170 -2.61 20.17 -19.30
C ARG A 170 -1.60 21.22 -19.75
N ASP A 171 -1.59 22.33 -19.01
CA ASP A 171 -0.63 23.42 -19.13
C ASP A 171 0.63 23.15 -18.29
N ILE A 172 1.33 22.07 -18.61
CA ILE A 172 2.58 21.70 -17.94
C ILE A 172 3.66 21.42 -18.97
N THR A 173 4.92 21.65 -18.60
CA THR A 173 6.07 21.46 -19.49
C THR A 173 6.63 20.04 -19.46
N TRP A 174 6.29 19.25 -18.44
CA TRP A 174 6.76 17.88 -18.28
C TRP A 174 5.62 16.90 -18.55
N GLY A 175 5.68 16.21 -19.69
CA GLY A 175 4.68 15.24 -20.14
C GLY A 175 4.76 14.98 -21.64
N ILE A 176 3.87 14.14 -22.14
CA ILE A 176 3.78 13.80 -23.57
C ILE A 176 3.16 14.98 -24.33
N PRO A 177 3.81 15.58 -25.35
CA PRO A 177 3.21 16.66 -26.12
C PRO A 177 1.88 16.23 -26.76
N ALA A 178 0.84 17.06 -26.60
CA ALA A 178 -0.47 16.78 -27.16
C ALA A 178 -0.43 16.85 -28.70
N PRO A 179 -0.91 15.83 -29.43
CA PRO A 179 -0.73 15.77 -30.88
C PRO A 179 -1.80 16.55 -31.65
N PHE A 180 -2.78 17.15 -30.96
CA PHE A 180 -3.93 17.79 -31.61
C PHE A 180 -3.56 19.10 -32.31
N PRO A 181 -4.18 19.43 -33.46
CA PRO A 181 -3.99 20.73 -34.11
C PRO A 181 -4.29 21.90 -33.16
N GLY A 182 -3.31 22.78 -32.94
CA GLY A 182 -3.43 23.95 -32.05
C GLY A 182 -3.01 23.70 -30.59
N ALA A 183 -2.54 22.50 -30.23
CA ALA A 183 -2.16 22.13 -28.87
C ALA A 183 -0.63 22.18 -28.60
N GLN A 184 0.13 23.01 -29.32
CA GLN A 184 1.61 22.98 -29.35
C GLN A 184 2.26 23.13 -27.97
N ASP A 185 1.67 23.93 -27.08
CA ASP A 185 2.19 24.18 -25.71
C ASP A 185 1.49 23.32 -24.65
N LYS A 186 0.83 22.23 -25.05
CA LYS A 186 0.08 21.35 -24.16
C LYS A 186 0.72 19.98 -24.06
N THR A 187 0.57 19.35 -22.90
CA THR A 187 0.85 17.92 -22.74
C THR A 187 -0.44 17.14 -22.54
N ILE A 188 -0.42 15.86 -22.86
CA ILE A 188 -1.48 14.93 -22.46
C ILE A 188 -1.50 14.82 -20.94
N TYR A 189 -2.70 14.75 -20.38
CA TYR A 189 -2.93 14.57 -18.97
C TYR A 189 -2.54 13.14 -18.55
N VAL A 190 -1.70 13.02 -17.52
CA VAL A 190 -1.16 11.73 -17.03
C VAL A 190 -2.23 10.66 -16.82
N TRP A 191 -3.40 11.01 -16.27
CA TRP A 191 -4.47 10.04 -16.01
C TRP A 191 -5.16 9.50 -17.28
N MET A 192 -4.92 10.13 -18.42
CA MET A 192 -5.45 9.72 -19.72
C MET A 192 -4.41 8.87 -20.48
N GLU A 193 -3.11 9.18 -20.37
CA GLU A 193 -2.06 8.37 -20.99
C GLU A 193 -1.57 7.17 -20.16
N ALA A 194 -1.57 7.26 -18.83
CA ALA A 194 -0.92 6.24 -18.00
C ALA A 194 -1.59 4.85 -18.14
N VAL A 195 -2.91 4.83 -18.35
CA VAL A 195 -3.66 3.59 -18.60
C VAL A 195 -3.34 2.96 -19.96
N LEU A 196 -2.81 3.73 -20.91
CA LEU A 196 -2.29 3.25 -22.18
C LEU A 196 -0.85 2.72 -22.06
N GLY A 197 -0.18 3.03 -20.94
CA GLY A 197 1.16 2.54 -20.60
C GLY A 197 1.29 1.03 -20.66
N TYR A 198 0.23 0.30 -20.28
CA TYR A 198 0.19 -1.16 -20.32
C TYR A 198 0.37 -1.71 -21.74
N ILE A 199 -0.28 -1.09 -22.74
CA ILE A 199 -0.19 -1.51 -24.14
C ILE A 199 1.20 -1.23 -24.68
N SER A 200 1.68 0.00 -24.50
CA SER A 200 3.04 0.36 -24.94
C SER A 200 4.13 -0.45 -24.26
N ALA A 201 3.94 -0.89 -23.01
CA ALA A 201 4.87 -1.77 -22.32
C ALA A 201 4.90 -3.17 -22.93
N THR A 202 3.76 -3.69 -23.39
CA THR A 202 3.70 -4.96 -24.14
C THR A 202 4.36 -4.81 -25.52
N ILE A 203 4.10 -3.71 -26.23
CA ILE A 203 4.76 -3.41 -27.52
C ILE A 203 6.27 -3.34 -27.32
N GLU A 204 6.75 -2.61 -26.31
CA GLU A 204 8.17 -2.49 -26.01
C GLU A 204 8.82 -3.84 -25.74
N TYR A 205 8.19 -4.70 -24.94
CA TYR A 205 8.70 -6.03 -24.62
C TYR A 205 8.97 -6.86 -25.87
N PHE A 206 8.01 -6.88 -26.81
CA PHE A 206 8.15 -7.65 -28.04
C PHE A 206 9.06 -6.97 -29.07
N ARG A 207 9.07 -5.64 -29.13
CA ARG A 207 10.01 -4.87 -29.96
C ARG A 207 11.46 -5.16 -29.54
N LEU A 208 11.75 -5.20 -28.24
CA LEU A 208 13.09 -5.53 -27.72
C LEU A 208 13.54 -6.97 -28.06
N LYS A 209 12.59 -7.87 -28.36
CA LYS A 209 12.86 -9.25 -28.80
C LYS A 209 12.89 -9.42 -30.32
N GLY A 210 12.61 -8.36 -31.09
CA GLY A 210 12.48 -8.44 -32.54
C GLY A 210 11.19 -9.12 -33.02
N GLU A 211 10.17 -9.24 -32.16
CA GLU A 211 8.92 -9.95 -32.43
C GLU A 211 7.70 -9.03 -32.26
N GLU A 212 7.82 -7.76 -32.66
CA GLU A 212 6.88 -6.69 -32.30
C GLU A 212 5.40 -7.09 -32.42
N GLU A 213 4.96 -7.62 -33.57
CA GLU A 213 3.55 -7.98 -33.81
C GLU A 213 2.91 -8.91 -32.75
N LYS A 214 3.70 -9.69 -32.00
CA LYS A 214 3.19 -10.56 -30.94
C LYS A 214 2.52 -9.79 -29.79
N TRP A 215 2.74 -8.49 -29.65
CA TRP A 215 2.01 -7.69 -28.66
C TRP A 215 0.49 -7.78 -28.87
N ARG A 216 0.04 -7.99 -30.12
CA ARG A 216 -1.37 -8.10 -30.46
C ARG A 216 -2.03 -9.33 -29.84
N ASP A 217 -1.30 -10.42 -29.65
CA ASP A 217 -1.82 -11.64 -29.02
C ASP A 217 -2.24 -11.43 -27.56
N PHE A 218 -1.82 -10.32 -26.94
CA PHE A 218 -2.10 -9.98 -25.54
C PHE A 218 -3.16 -8.90 -25.38
N TRP A 219 -3.56 -8.23 -26.46
CA TRP A 219 -4.50 -7.11 -26.44
C TRP A 219 -5.66 -7.26 -27.44
N PHE A 220 -5.64 -8.31 -28.27
CA PHE A 220 -6.65 -8.69 -29.24
C PHE A 220 -6.93 -10.20 -29.15
N ASN A 221 -7.80 -10.73 -30.01
CA ASN A 221 -7.94 -12.16 -30.29
C ASN A 221 -8.32 -13.03 -29.06
N GLY A 222 -9.18 -12.54 -28.17
CA GLY A 222 -9.65 -13.27 -26.99
C GLY A 222 -8.66 -13.30 -25.82
N ALA A 223 -7.66 -12.43 -25.81
CA ALA A 223 -6.72 -12.28 -24.71
C ALA A 223 -7.43 -11.95 -23.39
N ARG A 224 -7.00 -12.59 -22.29
CA ARG A 224 -7.52 -12.30 -20.94
C ARG A 224 -6.64 -11.25 -20.26
N VAL A 225 -7.02 -9.98 -20.38
CA VAL A 225 -6.28 -8.86 -19.76
C VAL A 225 -6.71 -8.67 -18.31
N ILE A 226 -5.77 -8.80 -17.37
CA ILE A 226 -6.05 -8.79 -15.92
C ILE A 226 -5.29 -7.63 -15.27
N PHE A 227 -6.02 -6.77 -14.55
CA PHE A 227 -5.42 -5.64 -13.82
C PHE A 227 -5.45 -5.88 -12.31
N PHE A 228 -4.30 -5.75 -11.65
CA PHE A 228 -4.19 -5.76 -10.19
C PHE A 228 -3.99 -4.32 -9.70
N ILE A 229 -4.96 -3.79 -8.96
CA ILE A 229 -4.99 -2.37 -8.59
C ILE A 229 -5.55 -2.17 -7.17
N GLY A 230 -5.35 -0.99 -6.59
CA GLY A 230 -6.13 -0.54 -5.43
C GLY A 230 -7.48 0.06 -5.85
N LYS A 231 -8.47 0.10 -4.96
CA LYS A 231 -9.83 0.56 -5.24
C LYS A 231 -9.96 1.96 -5.86
N ASP A 232 -9.06 2.88 -5.52
CA ASP A 232 -9.05 4.23 -6.09
C ASP A 232 -8.82 4.24 -7.61
N ASN A 233 -8.24 3.17 -8.14
CA ASN A 233 -7.95 3.04 -9.57
C ASN A 233 -9.09 2.38 -10.37
N ILE A 234 -10.19 1.95 -9.73
CA ILE A 234 -11.30 1.27 -10.39
C ILE A 234 -11.82 2.07 -11.60
N PRO A 235 -12.16 3.38 -11.50
CA PRO A 235 -12.72 4.12 -12.64
C PRO A 235 -11.78 4.19 -13.83
N PHE A 236 -10.47 4.24 -13.59
CA PHE A 236 -9.51 4.31 -14.67
C PHE A 236 -9.49 3.01 -15.49
N HIS A 237 -9.77 1.87 -14.87
CA HIS A 237 -9.69 0.56 -15.49
C HIS A 237 -11.06 0.00 -15.92
N THR A 238 -12.17 0.45 -15.33
CA THR A 238 -13.52 0.00 -15.72
C THR A 238 -14.27 0.99 -16.59
N ILE A 239 -13.84 2.26 -16.63
CA ILE A 239 -14.50 3.34 -17.38
C ILE A 239 -13.53 3.98 -18.37
N ILE A 240 -12.44 4.60 -17.89
CA ILE A 240 -11.56 5.43 -18.75
C ILE A 240 -10.85 4.58 -19.80
N LEU A 241 -10.11 3.54 -19.39
CA LEU A 241 -9.40 2.67 -20.31
C LEU A 241 -10.37 2.00 -21.31
N PRO A 242 -11.45 1.30 -20.89
CA PRO A 242 -12.38 0.71 -21.85
C PRO A 242 -12.98 1.73 -22.83
N ALA A 243 -13.32 2.93 -22.38
CA ALA A 243 -13.83 3.98 -23.27
C ALA A 243 -12.78 4.43 -24.28
N LEU A 244 -11.52 4.61 -23.86
CA LEU A 244 -10.42 4.95 -24.77
C LEU A 244 -10.20 3.85 -25.81
N LEU A 245 -10.20 2.58 -25.39
CA LEU A 245 -10.07 1.44 -26.29
C LEU A 245 -11.21 1.40 -27.31
N MET A 246 -12.47 1.54 -26.86
CA MET A 246 -13.62 1.65 -27.76
C MET A 246 -13.50 2.86 -28.71
N ALA A 247 -13.01 3.99 -28.22
CA ALA A 247 -12.86 5.22 -29.00
C ALA A 247 -11.78 5.12 -30.09
N SER A 248 -10.82 4.21 -29.94
CA SER A 248 -9.80 3.93 -30.95
C SER A 248 -10.41 3.35 -32.25
N GLY A 249 -11.59 2.72 -32.16
CA GLY A 249 -12.22 2.00 -33.27
C GLY A 249 -11.57 0.65 -33.59
N GLU A 250 -10.61 0.21 -32.78
CA GLU A 250 -9.98 -1.11 -32.90
C GLU A 250 -10.62 -2.10 -31.94
N ASP A 251 -10.53 -3.39 -32.28
CA ASP A 251 -11.15 -4.49 -31.53
C ASP A 251 -10.28 -4.94 -30.35
N TYR A 252 -9.83 -3.98 -29.53
CA TYR A 252 -9.07 -4.28 -28.32
C TYR A 252 -9.91 -5.10 -27.35
N GLU A 253 -9.30 -6.12 -26.77
CA GLU A 253 -9.86 -6.80 -25.61
C GLU A 253 -9.97 -5.83 -24.45
N LEU A 254 -11.19 -5.74 -23.92
CA LEU A 254 -11.45 -4.97 -22.71
C LEU A 254 -10.92 -5.75 -21.49
N PRO A 255 -10.69 -5.08 -20.35
CA PRO A 255 -10.26 -5.75 -19.14
C PRO A 255 -11.15 -6.97 -18.81
N TRP A 256 -10.55 -8.16 -18.84
CA TRP A 256 -11.25 -9.39 -18.51
C TRP A 256 -11.69 -9.38 -17.05
N THR A 257 -10.79 -8.94 -16.16
CA THR A 257 -11.13 -8.59 -14.78
C THR A 257 -10.21 -7.47 -14.26
N VAL A 258 -10.70 -6.80 -13.22
CA VAL A 258 -9.96 -5.79 -12.45
C VAL A 258 -9.94 -6.25 -11.00
N SER A 259 -8.86 -6.94 -10.61
CA SER A 259 -8.60 -7.41 -9.24
C SER A 259 -8.25 -6.22 -8.35
N SER A 260 -9.28 -5.54 -7.86
CA SER A 260 -9.16 -4.37 -6.98
C SER A 260 -9.11 -4.76 -5.51
N THR A 261 -8.09 -4.30 -4.78
CA THR A 261 -8.00 -4.46 -3.33
C THR A 261 -8.48 -3.23 -2.57
N GLU A 262 -8.98 -3.46 -1.36
CA GLU A 262 -9.22 -2.45 -0.34
C GLU A 262 -7.90 -1.99 0.30
N PHE A 263 -7.94 -1.09 1.30
CA PHE A 263 -6.72 -0.55 1.89
C PHE A 263 -6.09 -1.50 2.91
N LEU A 264 -4.76 -1.55 2.91
CA LEU A 264 -3.98 -2.07 4.03
C LEU A 264 -3.74 -0.92 5.01
N MET A 265 -4.08 -1.16 6.27
CA MET A 265 -3.84 -0.28 7.42
C MET A 265 -2.64 -0.82 8.21
N PHE A 266 -2.02 0.02 9.02
CA PHE A 266 -0.88 -0.35 9.86
C PHE A 266 -1.14 0.07 11.30
N GLU A 267 -1.20 -0.89 12.22
CA GLU A 267 -1.41 -0.65 13.66
C GLU A 267 -2.63 0.28 13.94
N GLY A 268 -3.73 0.02 13.22
CA GLY A 268 -5.00 0.75 13.32
C GLY A 268 -5.00 2.11 12.62
N LYS A 269 -3.92 2.50 11.93
CA LYS A 269 -3.76 3.80 11.29
C LYS A 269 -3.53 3.67 9.79
N LYS A 270 -3.85 4.73 9.04
CA LYS A 270 -3.46 4.85 7.63
C LYS A 270 -1.94 5.06 7.55
N PHE A 271 -1.31 4.48 6.53
CA PHE A 271 0.08 4.76 6.21
C PHE A 271 0.29 6.27 6.04
N SER A 272 1.34 6.81 6.65
CA SER A 272 1.65 8.24 6.59
C SER A 272 3.15 8.47 6.60
N LYS A 273 3.68 9.01 5.50
CA LYS A 273 5.10 9.33 5.37
C LYS A 273 5.54 10.47 6.27
N SER A 274 4.73 11.51 6.39
CA SER A 274 5.05 12.66 7.26
C SER A 274 5.03 12.29 8.74
N GLN A 275 4.17 11.36 9.14
CA GLN A 275 4.07 10.89 10.53
C GLN A 275 4.87 9.61 10.80
N ARG A 276 5.63 9.11 9.81
CA ARG A 276 6.39 7.84 9.88
C ARG A 276 5.54 6.66 10.38
N ILE A 277 4.29 6.57 9.91
CA ILE A 277 3.37 5.47 10.23
C ILE A 277 3.41 4.45 9.10
N GLY A 278 3.89 3.26 9.41
CA GLY A 278 4.07 2.15 8.47
C GLY A 278 5.55 1.82 8.23
N ILE A 279 5.79 0.79 7.43
CA ILE A 279 7.11 0.31 7.03
C ILE A 279 7.22 0.46 5.53
N TRP A 280 8.32 1.01 5.04
CA TRP A 280 8.56 1.12 3.61
C TRP A 280 9.14 -0.18 3.04
N ILE A 281 8.88 -0.41 1.75
CA ILE A 281 9.25 -1.66 1.06
C ILE A 281 10.77 -1.94 1.08
N ASP A 282 11.60 -0.88 1.15
CA ASP A 282 13.05 -0.97 1.32
C ASP A 282 13.44 -1.33 2.76
N GLU A 283 12.87 -0.64 3.75
CA GLU A 283 13.12 -0.90 5.18
C GLU A 283 12.70 -2.32 5.58
N ALA A 284 11.55 -2.81 5.10
CA ALA A 284 11.05 -4.14 5.39
C ALA A 284 12.10 -5.24 5.12
N LEU A 285 12.88 -5.11 4.05
CA LEU A 285 13.91 -6.08 3.67
C LEU A 285 15.11 -6.11 4.62
N GLU A 286 15.38 -5.01 5.34
CA GLU A 286 16.42 -4.95 6.36
C GLU A 286 15.94 -5.56 7.70
N ILE A 287 14.62 -5.55 7.92
CA ILE A 287 14.01 -6.09 9.14
C ILE A 287 13.87 -7.62 9.05
N PHE A 288 13.24 -8.19 8.03
CA PHE A 288 13.00 -9.64 7.93
C PHE A 288 13.12 -10.17 6.50
N PRO A 289 13.35 -11.48 6.32
CA PRO A 289 13.40 -12.08 5.00
C PRO A 289 12.14 -11.77 4.17
N VAL A 290 12.34 -11.53 2.88
CA VAL A 290 11.29 -11.15 1.93
C VAL A 290 10.10 -12.12 1.94
N ASP A 291 10.35 -13.43 2.03
CA ASP A 291 9.32 -14.45 2.03
C ASP A 291 8.39 -14.34 3.25
N TYR A 292 8.88 -13.85 4.39
CA TYR A 292 8.06 -13.66 5.59
C TYR A 292 7.05 -12.53 5.37
N TRP A 293 7.51 -11.45 4.74
CA TRP A 293 6.65 -10.34 4.34
C TRP A 293 5.65 -10.77 3.28
N ARG A 294 6.09 -11.44 2.22
CA ARG A 294 5.22 -11.92 1.15
C ARG A 294 4.13 -12.83 1.69
N TYR A 295 4.49 -13.87 2.45
CA TYR A 295 3.51 -14.78 3.04
C TYR A 295 2.50 -14.04 3.92
N THR A 296 2.98 -13.19 4.83
CA THR A 296 2.11 -12.44 5.74
C THR A 296 1.16 -11.56 4.95
N LEU A 297 1.66 -10.70 4.05
CA LEU A 297 0.86 -9.75 3.28
C LEU A 297 -0.15 -10.45 2.36
N LEU A 298 0.20 -11.59 1.78
CA LEU A 298 -0.73 -12.38 0.96
C LEU A 298 -1.80 -13.07 1.83
N SER A 299 -1.44 -13.52 3.05
CA SER A 299 -2.39 -14.13 3.99
C SER A 299 -3.44 -13.16 4.54
N ILE A 300 -3.13 -11.86 4.55
CA ILE A 300 -4.03 -10.78 4.99
C ILE A 300 -4.37 -9.80 3.86
N ARG A 301 -4.28 -10.25 2.60
CA ARG A 301 -4.52 -9.38 1.45
C ARG A 301 -5.92 -8.74 1.56
N PRO A 302 -6.07 -7.41 1.43
CA PRO A 302 -7.36 -6.73 1.64
C PRO A 302 -8.31 -6.95 0.43
N GLU A 303 -8.88 -8.13 0.30
CA GLU A 303 -9.70 -8.52 -0.87
C GLU A 303 -11.16 -8.07 -0.79
N ILE A 304 -11.75 -8.04 0.41
CA ILE A 304 -13.18 -7.76 0.63
C ILE A 304 -13.37 -6.45 1.40
N ARG A 305 -12.48 -6.18 2.36
CA ARG A 305 -12.54 -5.01 3.25
C ARG A 305 -11.12 -4.55 3.58
N ASP A 306 -11.02 -3.31 4.05
CA ASP A 306 -9.77 -2.79 4.60
C ASP A 306 -9.24 -3.77 5.67
N THR A 307 -7.94 -4.06 5.62
CA THR A 307 -7.29 -5.03 6.52
C THR A 307 -6.18 -4.35 7.29
N ASN A 308 -5.98 -4.72 8.55
CA ASN A 308 -4.99 -4.10 9.41
C ASN A 308 -3.79 -5.03 9.62
N PHE A 309 -2.60 -4.56 9.23
CA PHE A 309 -1.35 -5.19 9.61
C PHE A 309 -1.05 -4.86 11.08
N THR A 310 -0.70 -5.89 11.85
CA THR A 310 -0.06 -5.73 13.16
C THR A 310 1.13 -6.68 13.28
N TRP A 311 2.06 -6.35 14.18
CA TRP A 311 3.19 -7.23 14.46
C TRP A 311 2.78 -8.56 15.08
N GLU A 312 1.68 -8.62 15.83
CA GLU A 312 1.14 -9.88 16.35
C GLU A 312 0.72 -10.81 15.20
N ILE A 313 0.06 -10.27 14.18
CA ILE A 313 -0.31 -11.04 12.98
C ILE A 313 0.95 -11.51 12.26
N PHE A 314 1.94 -10.64 12.07
CA PHE A 314 3.21 -11.03 11.44
C PHE A 314 3.90 -12.17 12.19
N LEU A 315 4.00 -12.08 13.51
CA LEU A 315 4.58 -13.13 14.36
C LEU A 315 3.77 -14.42 14.30
N GLU A 316 2.43 -14.34 14.32
CA GLU A 316 1.55 -15.50 14.20
C GLU A 316 1.78 -16.22 12.86
N LYS A 317 1.78 -15.50 11.74
CA LYS A 317 1.95 -16.09 10.41
C LYS A 317 3.33 -16.69 10.21
N VAL A 318 4.39 -16.03 10.68
CA VAL A 318 5.75 -16.59 10.59
C VAL A 318 5.94 -17.77 11.53
N ASN A 319 5.54 -17.67 12.80
CA ASN A 319 5.85 -18.70 13.77
C ASN A 319 4.92 -19.91 13.65
N SER A 320 3.62 -19.69 13.47
CA SER A 320 2.62 -20.77 13.48
C SER A 320 2.48 -21.42 12.10
N ASP A 321 2.26 -20.62 11.06
CA ASP A 321 2.03 -21.17 9.72
C ASP A 321 3.34 -21.58 9.05
N LEU A 322 4.32 -20.66 8.94
CA LEU A 322 5.57 -20.97 8.25
C LEU A 322 6.44 -21.93 9.07
N ASN A 323 6.81 -21.59 10.30
CA ASN A 323 7.75 -22.40 11.07
C ASN A 323 7.13 -23.70 11.62
N ASP A 324 6.05 -23.61 12.40
CA ASP A 324 5.51 -24.74 13.16
C ASP A 324 4.68 -25.72 12.32
N THR A 325 4.13 -25.25 11.20
CA THR A 325 3.29 -26.06 10.33
C THR A 325 4.05 -26.50 9.07
N ILE A 326 4.33 -25.57 8.15
CA ILE A 326 4.91 -25.87 6.82
C ILE A 326 6.36 -26.35 6.96
N GLY A 327 7.19 -25.56 7.63
CA GLY A 327 8.60 -25.82 7.85
C GLY A 327 8.85 -27.09 8.65
N ASN A 328 8.13 -27.25 9.75
CA ASN A 328 8.22 -28.44 10.59
C ASN A 328 7.91 -29.73 9.82
N PHE A 329 6.84 -29.76 9.03
CA PHE A 329 6.50 -30.95 8.23
C PHE A 329 7.62 -31.28 7.23
N ILE A 330 8.02 -30.30 6.42
CA ILE A 330 9.05 -30.49 5.38
C ILE A 330 10.36 -30.97 6.03
N HIS A 331 10.77 -30.32 7.12
CA HIS A 331 12.00 -30.67 7.83
C HIS A 331 11.94 -32.07 8.43
N ARG A 332 10.83 -32.45 9.07
CA ARG A 332 10.65 -33.80 9.66
C ARG A 332 10.69 -34.89 8.59
N ALA A 333 9.92 -34.73 7.51
CA ALA A 333 9.87 -35.71 6.42
C ALA A 333 11.27 -35.96 5.82
N LEU A 334 11.99 -34.88 5.49
CA LEU A 334 13.33 -34.98 4.91
C LEU A 334 14.38 -35.49 5.90
N THR A 335 14.31 -35.10 7.18
CA THR A 335 15.26 -35.56 8.20
C THR A 335 15.08 -37.05 8.47
N PHE A 336 13.84 -37.53 8.56
CA PHE A 336 13.56 -38.96 8.74
C PHE A 336 14.02 -39.77 7.52
N LEU A 337 13.77 -39.29 6.31
CA LEU A 337 14.29 -39.90 5.10
C LEU A 337 15.82 -40.04 5.14
N CYS A 338 16.51 -38.95 5.48
CA CYS A 338 17.96 -38.96 5.57
C CYS A 338 18.48 -39.88 6.67
N ARG A 339 17.81 -39.92 7.82
CA ARG A 339 18.20 -40.74 8.97
C ARG A 339 18.03 -42.24 8.71
N TYR A 340 16.92 -42.64 8.08
CA TYR A 340 16.52 -44.06 8.02
C TYR A 340 16.67 -44.70 6.63
N PHE A 341 16.74 -43.90 5.58
CA PHE A 341 16.80 -44.36 4.18
C PHE A 341 17.96 -43.70 3.41
N GLY A 342 18.98 -43.17 4.09
CA GLY A 342 20.20 -42.67 3.43
C GLY A 342 19.96 -41.49 2.48
N CYS A 343 18.91 -40.70 2.74
CA CYS A 343 18.42 -39.61 1.87
C CYS A 343 17.97 -40.10 0.49
N GLN A 344 17.57 -41.37 0.36
CA GLN A 344 17.05 -41.94 -0.86
C GLN A 344 15.56 -42.20 -0.73
N VAL A 345 14.76 -41.74 -1.69
CA VAL A 345 13.31 -41.93 -1.70
C VAL A 345 12.99 -43.43 -1.72
N PRO A 346 12.28 -43.95 -0.70
CA PRO A 346 12.00 -45.38 -0.63
C PRO A 346 10.97 -45.79 -1.67
N ARG A 347 11.02 -47.07 -2.03
CA ARG A 347 10.03 -47.75 -2.85
C ARG A 347 9.16 -48.64 -1.96
N PRO A 348 7.97 -48.18 -1.54
CA PRO A 348 7.10 -49.01 -0.71
C PRO A 348 6.48 -50.14 -1.53
N PRO A 349 6.36 -51.36 -0.98
CA PRO A 349 5.72 -52.47 -1.69
C PRO A 349 4.20 -52.32 -1.76
N VAL A 350 3.59 -51.67 -0.75
CA VAL A 350 2.14 -51.47 -0.61
C VAL A 350 1.90 -50.11 0.04
N LEU A 351 0.83 -49.43 -0.40
CA LEU A 351 0.26 -48.26 0.25
C LEU A 351 -1.08 -48.66 0.89
N ASP A 352 -1.30 -48.28 2.14
CA ASP A 352 -2.58 -48.49 2.80
C ASP A 352 -3.62 -47.44 2.41
N ASP A 353 -4.82 -47.53 2.96
CA ASP A 353 -5.91 -46.60 2.62
C ASP A 353 -5.67 -45.18 3.16
N TYR A 354 -4.88 -45.01 4.23
CA TYR A 354 -4.52 -43.67 4.70
C TYR A 354 -3.48 -43.02 3.78
N ASP A 355 -2.50 -43.80 3.30
CA ASP A 355 -1.51 -43.37 2.32
C ASP A 355 -2.19 -42.89 1.03
N LYS A 356 -3.13 -43.68 0.50
CA LYS A 356 -3.90 -43.34 -0.69
C LYS A 356 -4.74 -42.07 -0.50
N ARG A 357 -5.46 -41.96 0.63
CA ARG A 357 -6.23 -40.74 0.96
C ARG A 357 -5.35 -39.49 1.05
N MET A 358 -4.15 -39.60 1.63
CA MET A 358 -3.23 -38.46 1.70
C MET A 358 -2.73 -38.06 0.30
N LEU A 359 -2.55 -38.99 -0.63
CA LEU A 359 -2.22 -38.68 -2.03
C LEU A 359 -3.40 -38.04 -2.78
N GLU A 360 -4.63 -38.49 -2.53
CA GLU A 360 -5.85 -37.85 -3.04
C GLU A 360 -6.00 -36.41 -2.53
N ASP A 361 -5.76 -36.19 -1.23
CA ASP A 361 -5.73 -34.86 -0.61
C ASP A 361 -4.73 -33.92 -1.30
N VAL A 362 -3.57 -34.42 -1.74
CA VAL A 362 -2.59 -33.64 -2.51
C VAL A 362 -3.15 -33.21 -3.86
N GLY A 363 -3.82 -34.13 -4.58
CA GLY A 363 -4.46 -33.84 -5.85
C GLY A 363 -5.53 -32.75 -5.70
N MET A 364 -6.44 -32.93 -4.74
CA MET A 364 -7.50 -31.97 -4.43
C MET A 364 -6.94 -30.60 -4.04
N ALA A 365 -5.92 -30.56 -3.18
CA ALA A 365 -5.32 -29.30 -2.74
C ALA A 365 -4.70 -28.51 -3.91
N ARG A 366 -4.08 -29.20 -4.89
CA ARG A 366 -3.54 -28.56 -6.10
C ARG A 366 -4.65 -27.98 -6.97
N GLU A 367 -5.72 -28.74 -7.22
CA GLU A 367 -6.86 -28.28 -8.02
C GLU A 367 -7.56 -27.08 -7.39
N GLU A 368 -7.78 -27.12 -6.06
CA GLU A 368 -8.41 -26.00 -5.35
C GLU A 368 -7.50 -24.76 -5.32
N PHE A 369 -6.20 -24.95 -5.10
CA PHE A 369 -5.21 -23.88 -5.15
C PHE A 369 -5.20 -23.18 -6.51
N ASP A 370 -5.14 -23.94 -7.60
CA ASP A 370 -5.19 -23.42 -8.97
C ASP A 370 -6.52 -22.68 -9.24
N ARG A 371 -7.64 -23.24 -8.77
CA ARG A 371 -8.96 -22.58 -8.87
C ARG A 371 -8.98 -21.25 -8.13
N PHE A 372 -8.43 -21.18 -6.92
CA PHE A 372 -8.38 -19.95 -6.13
C PHE A 372 -7.51 -18.88 -6.82
N LEU A 373 -6.31 -19.24 -7.29
CA LEU A 373 -5.45 -18.32 -8.04
C LEU A 373 -6.10 -17.84 -9.34
N GLY A 374 -6.73 -18.74 -10.10
CA GLY A 374 -7.46 -18.39 -11.33
C GLY A 374 -8.66 -17.47 -11.10
N GLN A 375 -9.17 -17.40 -9.86
CA GLN A 375 -10.23 -16.49 -9.43
C GLN A 375 -9.70 -15.26 -8.66
N MET A 376 -8.38 -15.08 -8.58
CA MET A 376 -7.72 -14.00 -7.84
C MET A 376 -8.06 -13.99 -6.33
N ARG A 377 -8.40 -15.16 -5.78
CA ARG A 377 -8.68 -15.44 -4.37
C ARG A 377 -7.41 -15.87 -3.66
N ILE A 378 -6.48 -14.93 -3.51
CA ILE A 378 -5.10 -15.22 -3.12
C ILE A 378 -5.02 -15.61 -1.64
N GLN A 379 -5.85 -15.02 -0.76
CA GLN A 379 -5.89 -15.41 0.65
C GLN A 379 -6.26 -16.89 0.83
N GLN A 380 -7.28 -17.35 0.10
CA GLN A 380 -7.72 -18.75 0.15
C GLN A 380 -6.64 -19.68 -0.41
N ALA A 381 -5.92 -19.27 -1.45
CA ALA A 381 -4.79 -20.02 -1.97
C ALA A 381 -3.68 -20.18 -0.90
N VAL A 382 -3.34 -19.11 -0.16
CA VAL A 382 -2.37 -19.17 0.95
C VAL A 382 -2.84 -20.12 2.06
N GLN A 383 -4.12 -20.02 2.47
CA GLN A 383 -4.71 -20.87 3.51
C GLN A 383 -4.64 -22.36 3.14
N MET A 384 -4.92 -22.70 1.87
CA MET A 384 -4.85 -24.07 1.36
C MET A 384 -3.46 -24.70 1.54
N VAL A 385 -2.39 -23.93 1.38
CA VAL A 385 -1.02 -24.44 1.59
C VAL A 385 -0.78 -24.81 3.06
N ALA A 386 -1.19 -23.94 3.98
CA ALA A 386 -1.09 -24.22 5.41
C ALA A 386 -1.96 -25.43 5.81
N GLU A 387 -3.18 -25.54 5.27
CA GLU A 387 -4.09 -26.66 5.52
C GLU A 387 -3.53 -28.01 5.04
N LEU A 388 -2.96 -28.06 3.82
CA LEU A 388 -2.29 -29.25 3.32
C LEU A 388 -1.14 -29.67 4.24
N ALA A 389 -0.32 -28.71 4.70
CA ALA A 389 0.76 -28.99 5.63
C ALA A 389 0.25 -29.45 7.03
N ARG A 390 -0.89 -28.94 7.52
CA ARG A 390 -1.53 -29.43 8.76
C ARG A 390 -2.02 -30.87 8.60
N LYS A 391 -2.71 -31.19 7.50
CA LYS A 391 -3.12 -32.56 7.16
C LYS A 391 -1.92 -33.49 7.13
N ALA A 392 -0.83 -33.07 6.49
CA ALA A 392 0.39 -33.85 6.36
C ALA A 392 1.12 -34.07 7.70
N ASN A 393 1.18 -33.05 8.57
CA ASN A 393 1.68 -33.21 9.94
C ASN A 393 0.86 -34.22 10.73
N LYS A 394 -0.48 -34.17 10.61
CA LYS A 394 -1.38 -35.13 11.26
C LYS A 394 -1.15 -36.54 10.73
N TYR A 395 -1.12 -36.73 9.42
CA TYR A 395 -0.80 -38.01 8.78
C TYR A 395 0.53 -38.58 9.29
N PHE A 396 1.59 -37.76 9.28
CA PHE A 396 2.91 -38.18 9.76
C PHE A 396 2.90 -38.55 11.24
N ASN A 397 2.13 -37.84 12.07
CA ASN A 397 2.01 -38.14 13.49
C ASN A 397 1.23 -39.43 13.75
N ASP A 398 0.08 -39.60 13.10
CA ASP A 398 -0.78 -40.77 13.27
C ASP A 398 -0.07 -42.06 12.81
N LYS A 399 0.77 -41.98 11.77
CA LYS A 399 1.58 -43.10 11.26
C LYS A 399 2.76 -43.48 12.15
N GLU A 400 3.18 -42.60 13.05
CA GLU A 400 4.29 -42.81 13.99
C GLU A 400 5.56 -43.44 13.36
N PRO A 401 6.16 -42.86 12.30
CA PRO A 401 7.30 -43.46 11.59
C PRO A 401 8.53 -43.70 12.47
N TRP A 402 8.64 -43.02 13.62
CA TRP A 402 9.69 -43.25 14.62
C TRP A 402 9.51 -44.55 15.40
N LYS A 403 8.29 -45.11 15.44
CA LYS A 403 8.02 -46.43 16.01
C LYS A 403 8.03 -47.51 14.92
N THR A 404 7.35 -47.28 13.81
CA THR A 404 7.22 -48.29 12.74
C THR A 404 8.57 -48.64 12.11
N ILE A 405 9.58 -47.77 12.17
CA ILE A 405 10.91 -48.06 11.62
C ILE A 405 11.60 -49.27 12.28
N ASN A 406 11.27 -49.58 13.54
CA ASN A 406 11.92 -50.67 14.27
C ASN A 406 11.48 -52.05 13.76
N ASP A 407 10.18 -52.26 13.56
CA ASP A 407 9.61 -53.59 13.28
C ASP A 407 8.81 -53.66 11.97
N ARG A 408 8.44 -52.49 11.39
CA ARG A 408 7.53 -52.33 10.25
C ARG A 408 8.10 -51.36 9.22
N LYS A 409 9.35 -51.61 8.81
CA LYS A 409 10.12 -50.71 7.91
C LYS A 409 9.40 -50.38 6.59
N ASN A 410 8.60 -51.30 6.04
CA ASN A 410 7.81 -51.06 4.83
C ASN A 410 6.71 -50.01 5.04
N GLU A 411 6.11 -49.94 6.22
CA GLU A 411 5.13 -48.89 6.57
C GLU A 411 5.81 -47.53 6.70
N THR A 412 7.03 -47.49 7.26
CA THR A 412 7.84 -46.27 7.28
C THR A 412 8.23 -45.83 5.87
N ALA A 413 8.59 -46.77 5.00
CA ALA A 413 8.88 -46.50 3.60
C ALA A 413 7.66 -45.87 2.89
N ALA A 414 6.46 -46.42 3.08
CA ALA A 414 5.23 -45.86 2.53
C ALA A 414 4.95 -44.46 3.07
N THR A 415 5.06 -44.28 4.38
CA THR A 415 4.84 -43.00 5.06
C THR A 415 5.77 -41.91 4.51
N LEU A 416 7.06 -42.22 4.35
CA LEU A 416 8.03 -41.26 3.82
C LEU A 416 7.87 -41.03 2.33
N HIS A 417 7.53 -42.05 1.54
CA HIS A 417 7.22 -41.90 0.13
C HIS A 417 6.08 -40.89 -0.07
N VAL A 418 4.94 -41.10 0.59
CA VAL A 418 3.77 -40.20 0.52
C VAL A 418 4.11 -38.81 1.05
N SER A 419 4.82 -38.72 2.18
CA SER A 419 5.23 -37.44 2.75
C SER A 419 6.06 -36.61 1.76
N LEU A 420 6.92 -37.24 0.97
CA LEU A 420 7.71 -36.53 -0.05
C LEU A 420 6.88 -36.06 -1.23
N GLN A 421 5.81 -36.77 -1.60
CA GLN A 421 4.84 -36.26 -2.59
C GLN A 421 4.19 -34.97 -2.08
N VAL A 422 3.83 -34.92 -0.79
CA VAL A 422 3.31 -33.71 -0.16
C VAL A 422 4.37 -32.59 -0.15
N VAL A 423 5.63 -32.89 0.21
CA VAL A 423 6.72 -31.90 0.17
C VAL A 423 6.90 -31.32 -1.24
N ALA A 424 6.85 -32.15 -2.28
CA ALA A 424 6.90 -31.66 -3.66
C ALA A 424 5.71 -30.76 -4.00
N ALA A 425 4.49 -31.15 -3.63
CA ALA A 425 3.30 -30.32 -3.84
C ALA A 425 3.37 -28.97 -3.11
N LEU A 426 3.77 -28.96 -1.84
CA LEU A 426 4.01 -27.73 -1.09
C LEU A 426 5.06 -26.87 -1.80
N SER A 427 6.15 -27.46 -2.29
CA SER A 427 7.19 -26.72 -3.00
C SER A 427 6.72 -26.07 -4.30
N THR A 428 5.70 -26.60 -4.96
CA THR A 428 5.13 -25.98 -6.18
C THR A 428 4.08 -24.94 -5.83
N MET A 429 3.23 -25.19 -4.83
CA MET A 429 2.21 -24.23 -4.38
C MET A 429 2.80 -23.00 -3.67
N LEU A 430 3.96 -23.15 -3.03
CA LEU A 430 4.69 -22.03 -2.43
C LEU A 430 5.36 -21.12 -3.46
N GLU A 431 5.57 -21.58 -4.71
CA GLU A 431 6.28 -20.81 -5.74
C GLU A 431 5.69 -19.42 -6.01
N PRO A 432 4.37 -19.27 -6.28
CA PRO A 432 3.78 -17.94 -6.49
C PRO A 432 3.70 -17.10 -5.21
N LEU A 433 3.91 -17.69 -4.02
CA LEU A 433 3.72 -17.03 -2.72
C LEU A 433 5.06 -16.57 -2.11
N ILE A 434 6.00 -17.51 -1.93
CA ILE A 434 7.31 -17.34 -1.29
C ILE A 434 8.41 -18.06 -2.11
N PRO A 435 8.85 -17.45 -3.22
CA PRO A 435 9.65 -18.13 -4.25
C PRO A 435 11.04 -18.56 -3.76
N GLU A 436 11.68 -17.85 -2.82
CA GLU A 436 12.99 -18.26 -2.32
C GLU A 436 12.91 -19.59 -1.56
N THR A 437 11.92 -19.69 -0.67
CA THR A 437 11.63 -20.88 0.12
C THR A 437 11.22 -22.04 -0.77
N ALA A 438 10.31 -21.80 -1.72
CA ALA A 438 9.85 -22.81 -2.66
C ALA A 438 11.05 -23.41 -3.44
N LYS A 439 11.96 -22.55 -3.93
CA LYS A 439 13.19 -22.96 -4.60
C LYS A 439 14.16 -23.69 -3.66
N ALA A 440 14.27 -23.28 -2.40
CA ALA A 440 15.11 -23.97 -1.40
C ALA A 440 14.62 -25.40 -1.13
N VAL A 441 13.30 -25.60 -1.03
CA VAL A 441 12.70 -26.94 -0.88
C VAL A 441 12.99 -27.78 -2.12
N ARG A 442 12.75 -27.26 -3.33
CA ARG A 442 13.03 -27.98 -4.58
C ARG A 442 14.51 -28.33 -4.77
N ARG A 443 15.42 -27.42 -4.41
CA ARG A 443 16.88 -27.69 -4.37
C ARG A 443 17.21 -28.83 -3.41
N THR A 444 16.53 -28.91 -2.27
CA THR A 444 16.71 -30.00 -1.30
C THR A 444 16.20 -31.32 -1.86
N LEU A 445 15.04 -31.33 -2.52
CA LEU A 445 14.52 -32.50 -3.24
C LEU A 445 15.36 -32.90 -4.47
N ASN A 446 16.23 -32.01 -4.95
CA ASN A 446 16.98 -32.14 -6.20
C ASN A 446 16.05 -32.25 -7.43
N LEU A 447 15.03 -31.40 -7.47
CA LEU A 447 14.05 -31.32 -8.55
C LEU A 447 13.94 -29.91 -9.11
N SER A 448 13.65 -29.81 -10.41
CA SER A 448 13.14 -28.59 -11.04
C SER A 448 11.64 -28.40 -10.76
N LEU A 449 11.08 -27.23 -11.10
CA LEU A 449 9.65 -26.97 -10.96
C LEU A 449 8.79 -27.95 -11.81
N PRO A 450 9.07 -28.19 -13.10
CA PRO A 450 8.33 -29.16 -13.91
C PRO A 450 8.39 -30.60 -13.36
N GLU A 451 9.50 -31.00 -12.77
CA GLU A 451 9.63 -32.33 -12.15
C GLU A 451 8.83 -32.41 -10.84
N ALA A 452 8.93 -31.41 -9.97
CA ALA A 452 8.18 -31.37 -8.71
C ALA A 452 6.65 -31.37 -8.93
N LEU A 453 6.17 -30.80 -10.04
CA LEU A 453 4.76 -30.89 -10.45
C LEU A 453 4.33 -32.33 -10.73
N LYS A 454 5.23 -33.19 -11.24
CA LYS A 454 4.95 -34.62 -11.49
C LYS A 454 5.07 -35.48 -10.22
N GLY A 455 5.61 -34.94 -9.13
CA GLY A 455 5.89 -35.67 -7.90
C GLY A 455 7.36 -36.08 -7.76
N VAL A 456 7.67 -36.81 -6.70
CA VAL A 456 9.03 -37.26 -6.39
C VAL A 456 9.24 -38.69 -6.87
N PRO A 457 10.18 -38.95 -7.80
CA PRO A 457 10.50 -40.31 -8.23
C PRO A 457 11.05 -41.18 -7.10
N GLU A 458 10.70 -42.46 -7.13
CA GLU A 458 11.32 -43.47 -6.27
C GLU A 458 12.82 -43.57 -6.53
N GLY A 459 13.60 -43.87 -5.49
CA GLY A 459 15.06 -44.01 -5.61
C GLY A 459 15.83 -42.71 -5.82
N LEU A 460 15.15 -41.56 -5.98
CA LEU A 460 15.79 -40.25 -6.09
C LEU A 460 16.60 -39.97 -4.82
N LYS A 461 17.82 -39.44 -4.97
CA LYS A 461 18.64 -39.00 -3.85
C LYS A 461 18.40 -37.52 -3.58
N VAL A 462 17.93 -37.20 -2.38
CA VAL A 462 17.73 -35.82 -1.93
C VAL A 462 18.97 -35.31 -1.19
N ARG A 463 19.07 -33.99 -1.04
CA ARG A 463 20.09 -33.34 -0.22
C ARG A 463 19.67 -33.37 1.25
N ARG A 464 20.64 -33.22 2.14
CA ARG A 464 20.34 -33.08 3.58
C ARG A 464 19.55 -31.78 3.81
N PRO A 465 18.43 -31.82 4.57
CA PRO A 465 17.63 -30.64 4.82
C PRO A 465 18.33 -29.66 5.75
N GLN A 466 17.98 -28.39 5.61
CA GLN A 466 18.26 -27.34 6.58
C GLN A 466 16.93 -26.74 7.07
N PRO A 467 16.88 -26.15 8.27
CA PRO A 467 15.72 -25.39 8.71
C PRO A 467 15.38 -24.28 7.70
N LEU A 468 14.12 -24.25 7.24
CA LEU A 468 13.65 -23.27 6.25
C LEU A 468 13.26 -21.93 6.90
N PHE A 469 12.78 -21.99 8.13
CA PHE A 469 12.29 -20.85 8.87
C PHE A 469 12.89 -20.83 10.28
N ARG A 470 12.85 -19.66 10.89
CA ARG A 470 13.21 -19.39 12.28
C ARG A 470 12.08 -18.63 12.95
N LYS A 471 11.75 -19.01 14.18
CA LYS A 471 10.84 -18.23 15.03
C LYS A 471 11.37 -16.84 15.35
N ILE A 472 10.46 -15.88 15.33
CA ILE A 472 10.71 -14.48 15.68
C ILE A 472 10.05 -14.20 17.04
N SER A 473 10.72 -13.43 17.90
CA SER A 473 10.14 -12.95 19.16
C SER A 473 9.68 -11.50 19.06
N GLN A 474 8.81 -11.07 19.97
CA GLN A 474 8.41 -9.65 20.04
C GLN A 474 9.59 -8.73 20.35
N GLU A 475 10.54 -9.18 21.16
CA GLU A 475 11.76 -8.42 21.48
C GLU A 475 12.62 -8.19 20.25
N GLU A 476 12.74 -9.18 19.37
CA GLU A 476 13.47 -9.03 18.11
C GLU A 476 12.82 -7.99 17.21
N VAL A 477 11.50 -8.06 17.03
CA VAL A 477 10.73 -7.04 16.28
C VAL A 477 10.99 -5.66 16.87
N ARG A 478 10.82 -5.49 18.18
CA ARG A 478 11.06 -4.21 18.86
C ARG A 478 12.51 -3.72 18.70
N GLY A 479 13.49 -4.62 18.77
CA GLY A 479 14.91 -4.30 18.59
C GLY A 479 15.22 -3.79 17.20
N LYS A 480 14.68 -4.45 16.16
CA LYS A 480 14.88 -4.03 14.77
C LYS A 480 14.17 -2.72 14.45
N LEU A 481 12.98 -2.48 15.02
CA LEU A 481 12.27 -1.21 14.84
C LEU A 481 12.91 -0.03 15.57
N LYS A 482 13.55 -0.29 16.72
CA LYS A 482 14.36 0.73 17.41
C LYS A 482 15.67 1.05 16.68
N GLY A 483 16.16 0.13 15.86
CA GLY A 483 17.37 0.31 15.05
C GLY A 483 17.23 1.27 13.86
N GLU A 484 16.01 1.69 13.51
CA GLU A 484 15.74 2.56 12.33
C GLU A 484 14.93 3.82 12.65
N VAL A 485 14.65 4.09 13.92
CA VAL A 485 14.34 5.46 14.34
C VAL A 485 15.69 6.10 14.64
N GLU A 486 16.25 6.85 13.69
CA GLU A 486 17.16 7.93 14.06
C GLU A 486 16.41 8.76 15.12
N MET A 487 16.79 8.60 16.39
CA MET A 487 16.58 9.67 17.33
C MET A 487 17.28 10.85 16.68
N VAL A 488 16.50 11.82 16.22
CA VAL A 488 17.05 13.13 15.87
C VAL A 488 17.87 13.53 17.09
N GLU A 489 19.19 13.67 16.94
CA GLU A 489 20.03 14.17 18.01
C GLU A 489 19.47 15.56 18.36
N VAL A 490 18.75 15.63 19.48
CA VAL A 490 18.23 16.90 19.99
C VAL A 490 19.39 17.59 20.67
N THR A 491 19.82 18.73 20.13
CA THR A 491 20.87 19.51 20.79
C THR A 491 20.28 20.31 21.96
N PRO A 492 21.09 20.74 22.94
CA PRO A 492 20.62 21.65 24.00
C PRO A 492 19.92 22.91 23.45
N GLU A 493 20.33 23.41 22.27
CA GLU A 493 19.67 24.54 21.60
C GLU A 493 18.25 24.20 21.13
N ASP A 494 17.98 22.96 20.72
CA ASP A 494 16.64 22.53 20.33
C ASP A 494 15.70 22.43 21.54
N ILE A 495 16.22 22.05 22.71
CA ILE A 495 15.46 22.10 23.98
C ILE A 495 15.20 23.55 24.38
N ALA A 496 16.20 24.42 24.30
CA ALA A 496 16.06 25.85 24.58
C ALA A 496 15.01 26.52 23.66
N ARG A 497 14.96 26.12 22.38
CA ARG A 497 13.94 26.57 21.41
C ARG A 497 12.51 26.20 21.78
N LEU A 498 12.28 25.22 22.66
CA LEU A 498 10.94 24.88 23.15
C LEU A 498 10.47 25.84 24.26
N GLY A 499 11.34 26.69 24.80
CA GLY A 499 10.96 27.69 25.79
C GLY A 499 10.26 27.09 27.02
N LEU A 500 10.74 25.93 27.48
CA LEU A 500 10.20 25.23 28.63
C LEU A 500 10.45 26.02 29.92
N LYS A 501 9.40 26.21 30.71
CA LYS A 501 9.47 26.95 31.98
C LYS A 501 8.68 26.27 33.08
N VAL A 502 9.15 26.42 34.31
CA VAL A 502 8.37 26.08 35.50
C VAL A 502 7.43 27.24 35.84
N ALA A 503 6.13 26.95 35.92
CA ALA A 503 5.08 27.90 36.27
C ALA A 503 4.30 27.44 37.50
N LYS A 504 3.67 28.38 38.20
CA LYS A 504 2.76 28.08 39.32
C LYS A 504 1.31 28.29 38.89
N VAL A 505 0.44 27.35 39.18
CA VAL A 505 -1.00 27.54 38.99
C VAL A 505 -1.51 28.53 40.04
N VAL A 506 -1.98 29.69 39.60
CA VAL A 506 -2.49 30.77 40.47
C VAL A 506 -4.00 30.98 40.33
N GLY A 507 -4.64 30.33 39.35
CA GLY A 507 -6.09 30.34 39.21
C GLY A 507 -6.59 29.15 38.41
N VAL A 508 -7.73 28.62 38.80
CA VAL A 508 -8.43 27.51 38.14
C VAL A 508 -9.89 27.89 37.98
N GLU A 509 -10.36 27.97 36.75
CA GLU A 509 -11.74 28.30 36.41
C GLU A 509 -12.35 27.15 35.59
N GLU A 510 -13.59 26.76 35.90
CA GLU A 510 -14.32 25.82 35.06
C GLU A 510 -14.73 26.47 33.74
N VAL A 511 -14.59 25.75 32.63
CA VAL A 511 -15.07 26.25 31.33
C VAL A 511 -16.55 25.90 31.15
N PRO A 512 -17.45 26.90 31.05
CA PRO A 512 -18.88 26.64 30.88
C PRO A 512 -19.15 25.77 29.66
N LYS A 513 -20.03 24.77 29.79
CA LYS A 513 -20.41 23.80 28.74
C LYS A 513 -19.30 22.81 28.29
N ALA A 514 -18.12 22.82 28.91
CA ALA A 514 -17.07 21.82 28.62
C ALA A 514 -16.88 20.86 29.80
N ARG A 515 -17.19 19.56 29.59
CA ARG A 515 -17.12 18.54 30.65
C ARG A 515 -15.70 18.22 31.12
N LYS A 516 -14.67 18.47 30.28
CA LYS A 516 -13.30 18.01 30.50
C LYS A 516 -12.27 19.12 30.76
N LEU A 517 -12.65 20.40 30.59
CA LEU A 517 -11.69 21.50 30.49
C LEU A 517 -11.66 22.38 31.75
N TYR A 518 -10.45 22.73 32.17
CA TYR A 518 -10.18 23.86 33.04
C TYR A 518 -9.49 24.98 32.26
N LYS A 519 -9.78 26.22 32.65
CA LYS A 519 -9.02 27.42 32.30
C LYS A 519 -8.09 27.74 33.46
N LEU A 520 -6.79 27.66 33.23
CA LEU A 520 -5.76 27.86 34.25
C LEU A 520 -5.05 29.18 34.02
N LYS A 521 -4.75 29.90 35.12
CA LYS A 521 -3.81 31.02 35.14
C LYS A 521 -2.49 30.54 35.72
N LEU A 522 -1.41 30.72 34.98
CA LEU A 522 -0.08 30.21 35.30
C LEU A 522 0.89 31.38 35.46
N ASP A 523 1.49 31.50 36.63
CA ASP A 523 2.56 32.47 36.93
C ASP A 523 3.92 31.89 36.52
N LEU A 524 4.54 32.51 35.51
CA LEU A 524 5.85 32.14 34.98
C LEU A 524 6.99 32.93 35.65
N GLY A 525 6.72 33.65 36.74
CA GLY A 525 7.69 34.50 37.42
C GLY A 525 7.89 35.86 36.74
N GLY A 526 8.52 36.80 37.46
CA GLY A 526 8.80 38.15 36.93
C GLY A 526 7.56 39.00 36.62
N GLY A 527 6.41 38.68 37.24
CA GLY A 527 5.13 39.36 37.00
C GLY A 527 4.38 38.87 35.75
N VAL A 528 4.87 37.84 35.06
CA VAL A 528 4.24 37.30 33.85
C VAL A 528 3.26 36.18 34.21
N VAL A 529 1.97 36.45 34.02
CA VAL A 529 0.91 35.44 34.16
C VAL A 529 0.29 35.18 32.79
N LYS A 530 0.24 33.90 32.38
CA LYS A 530 -0.40 33.46 31.12
C LYS A 530 -1.55 32.51 31.38
N GLN A 531 -2.42 32.37 30.39
CA GLN A 531 -3.57 31.48 30.41
C GLN A 531 -3.33 30.20 29.60
N THR A 532 -3.86 29.08 30.08
CA THR A 532 -3.99 27.84 29.29
C THR A 532 -5.35 27.19 29.50
N VAL A 533 -5.82 26.46 28.48
CA VAL A 533 -7.03 25.65 28.56
C VAL A 533 -6.64 24.19 28.46
N ALA A 534 -6.84 23.42 29.53
CA ALA A 534 -6.32 22.06 29.66
C ALA A 534 -7.42 21.05 30.03
N GLY A 535 -7.34 19.86 29.43
CA GLY A 535 -8.25 18.73 29.64
C GLY A 535 -8.03 17.98 30.96
N LEU A 536 -7.94 18.69 32.09
CA LEU A 536 -7.55 18.11 33.37
C LEU A 536 -8.73 17.80 34.31
N LYS A 537 -9.95 18.24 33.97
CA LYS A 537 -11.11 18.18 34.88
C LYS A 537 -11.55 16.75 35.24
N GLU A 538 -11.28 15.78 34.37
CA GLU A 538 -11.58 14.37 34.65
C GLU A 538 -10.53 13.68 35.54
N TYR A 539 -9.37 14.32 35.74
CA TYR A 539 -8.20 13.70 36.38
C TYR A 539 -7.75 14.41 37.66
N TYR A 540 -8.04 15.71 37.79
CA TYR A 540 -7.64 16.54 38.92
C TYR A 540 -8.81 17.40 39.37
N LYS A 541 -8.93 17.60 40.68
CA LYS A 541 -9.81 18.62 41.26
C LYS A 541 -9.14 19.99 41.22
N SER A 542 -9.94 21.05 41.25
CA SER A 542 -9.45 22.44 41.23
C SER A 542 -8.47 22.74 42.36
N GLU A 543 -8.72 22.17 43.55
CA GLU A 543 -7.92 22.39 44.75
C GLU A 543 -6.54 21.72 44.67
N GLU A 544 -6.43 20.62 43.91
CA GLU A 544 -5.17 19.88 43.71
C GLU A 544 -4.24 20.58 42.71
N LEU A 545 -4.82 21.44 41.86
CA LEU A 545 -4.10 22.21 40.86
C LEU A 545 -3.61 23.54 41.42
N LEU A 546 -4.40 24.20 42.26
CA LEU A 546 -4.07 25.52 42.78
C LEU A 546 -2.76 25.48 43.61
N GLY A 547 -1.83 26.37 43.30
CA GLY A 547 -0.53 26.44 43.95
C GLY A 547 0.50 25.43 43.47
N LYS A 548 0.13 24.48 42.60
CA LYS A 548 1.04 23.45 42.08
C LYS A 548 2.06 24.05 41.11
N LEU A 549 3.30 23.59 41.20
CA LEU A 549 4.33 23.86 40.17
C LEU A 549 4.11 22.91 39.00
N VAL A 550 4.17 23.43 37.78
CA VAL A 550 3.94 22.69 36.55
C VAL A 550 4.94 23.11 35.49
N VAL A 551 5.23 22.22 34.54
CA VAL A 551 6.06 22.54 33.39
C VAL A 551 5.19 22.99 32.22
N VAL A 552 5.58 24.09 31.57
CA VAL A 552 4.89 24.61 30.38
C VAL A 552 5.83 24.92 29.22
N VAL A 553 5.30 24.81 28.00
CA VAL A 553 5.88 25.37 26.78
C VAL A 553 5.39 26.82 26.67
N SER A 554 6.29 27.79 26.89
CA SER A 554 5.91 29.20 27.09
C SER A 554 5.92 30.04 25.80
N ASN A 555 6.52 29.53 24.73
CA ASN A 555 6.80 30.24 23.48
C ASN A 555 5.92 29.76 22.31
N MET A 556 4.77 29.16 22.60
CA MET A 556 3.83 28.75 21.56
C MET A 556 3.03 29.94 21.00
N LYS A 557 2.57 29.81 19.75
CA LYS A 557 1.54 30.70 19.22
C LYS A 557 0.22 30.45 19.97
N PRO A 558 -0.47 31.49 20.48
CA PRO A 558 -1.75 31.31 21.13
C PRO A 558 -2.78 30.62 20.23
N THR A 559 -3.58 29.73 20.82
CA THR A 559 -4.66 29.03 20.12
C THR A 559 -5.98 29.22 20.85
N ARG A 560 -7.10 29.18 20.13
CA ARG A 560 -8.44 29.31 20.74
C ARG A 560 -9.09 27.94 20.89
N LEU A 561 -9.52 27.63 22.11
CA LEU A 561 -10.25 26.42 22.48
C LEU A 561 -11.56 26.84 23.13
N MET A 562 -12.69 26.49 22.51
CA MET A 562 -14.03 26.85 22.99
C MET A 562 -14.22 28.36 23.26
N GLY A 563 -13.60 29.20 22.42
CA GLY A 563 -13.65 30.66 22.54
C GLY A 563 -12.69 31.27 23.57
N LEU A 564 -11.97 30.44 24.34
CA LEU A 564 -10.95 30.87 25.30
C LEU A 564 -9.55 30.73 24.69
N GLU A 565 -8.68 31.67 25.00
CA GLU A 565 -7.30 31.69 24.52
C GLU A 565 -6.38 30.82 25.38
N SER A 566 -5.54 30.01 24.75
CA SER A 566 -4.50 29.20 25.38
C SER A 566 -3.14 29.65 24.85
N GLU A 567 -2.40 30.36 25.71
CA GLU A 567 -1.15 31.05 25.38
C GLU A 567 0.10 30.20 25.67
N VAL A 568 -0.07 29.14 26.47
CA VAL A 568 0.97 28.17 26.82
C VAL A 568 0.39 26.76 26.83
N MET A 569 1.25 25.76 26.73
CA MET A 569 0.87 24.35 26.88
C MET A 569 1.44 23.79 28.17
N LEU A 570 0.57 23.26 29.03
CA LEU A 570 0.97 22.48 30.19
C LEU A 570 1.36 21.07 29.75
N LEU A 571 2.47 20.55 30.28
CA LEU A 571 2.97 19.21 29.97
C LEU A 571 2.48 18.17 30.98
N ALA A 572 2.02 17.03 30.46
CA ALA A 572 1.59 15.88 31.25
C ALA A 572 1.93 14.58 30.53
N ALA A 573 2.27 13.54 31.30
CA ALA A 573 2.39 12.16 30.82
C ALA A 573 1.00 11.51 30.74
N VAL A 574 0.77 10.69 29.72
CA VAL A 574 -0.51 9.99 29.49
C VAL A 574 -0.26 8.50 29.27
N GLU A 575 -0.94 7.66 30.04
CA GLU A 575 -0.88 6.20 29.94
C GLU A 575 -2.29 5.63 30.19
N GLU A 576 -2.85 4.91 29.22
CA GLU A 576 -4.13 4.16 29.34
C GLU A 576 -5.22 4.84 30.19
N GLY A 577 -5.60 6.08 29.83
CA GLY A 577 -6.65 6.83 30.53
C GLY A 577 -6.23 7.47 31.85
N LYS A 578 -4.95 7.49 32.19
CA LYS A 578 -4.36 8.26 33.30
C LYS A 578 -3.59 9.46 32.76
N VAL A 579 -3.66 10.58 33.46
CA VAL A 579 -2.91 11.81 33.14
C VAL A 579 -2.10 12.23 34.37
N SER A 580 -0.79 12.42 34.21
CA SER A 580 0.11 12.88 35.27
C SER A 580 0.84 14.15 34.86
N ILE A 581 0.56 15.27 35.52
CA ILE A 581 1.22 16.56 35.24
C ILE A 581 2.72 16.45 35.56
N ILE A 582 3.55 16.97 34.65
CA ILE A 582 5.01 17.04 34.87
C ILE A 582 5.29 18.19 35.84
N VAL A 583 5.97 17.85 36.94
CA VAL A 583 6.33 18.79 38.01
C VAL A 583 7.82 18.65 38.33
N PRO A 584 8.48 19.72 38.80
CA PRO A 584 9.83 19.60 39.35
C PRO A 584 9.78 18.80 40.66
N GLU A 585 10.74 17.89 40.86
CA GLU A 585 10.82 17.05 42.07
C GLU A 585 11.06 17.90 43.34
N LYS A 586 11.79 19.01 43.21
CA LYS A 586 12.11 19.94 44.30
C LYS A 586 11.55 21.34 44.00
N PRO A 587 11.24 22.16 45.02
CA PRO A 587 10.86 23.55 44.81
C PRO A 587 11.94 24.31 44.05
N VAL A 588 11.53 25.05 43.02
CA VAL A 588 12.41 25.90 42.21
C VAL A 588 11.77 27.27 41.99
N LYS A 589 12.57 28.24 41.56
CA LYS A 589 12.08 29.59 41.25
C LYS A 589 11.11 29.55 40.05
N LEU A 590 10.06 30.36 40.11
CA LEU A 590 9.15 30.49 38.96
C LEU A 590 9.89 31.09 37.77
N GLY A 591 9.62 30.55 36.59
CA GLY A 591 10.29 30.94 35.35
C GLY A 591 11.65 30.30 35.11
N SER A 592 12.09 29.38 36.00
CA SER A 592 13.28 28.56 35.76
C SER A 592 13.17 27.82 34.43
N GLU A 593 14.25 27.86 33.66
CA GLU A 593 14.41 27.11 32.41
C GLU A 593 14.61 25.61 32.70
N ILE A 594 14.23 24.80 31.72
CA ILE A 594 14.40 23.35 31.75
C ILE A 594 15.32 23.00 30.58
N TYR A 595 16.44 22.36 30.89
CA TYR A 595 17.47 21.94 29.96
C TYR A 595 17.45 20.43 29.75
#